data_AF-A0AAN8JLF1-F1
#
_entry.id   AF-A0AAN8JLF1-F1
#
_cell.length_a   1.000
_cell.length_b   1.000
_cell.length_c   1.000
_cell.angle_alpha   90.00
_cell.angle_beta   90.00
_cell.angle_gamma   90.00
#
_symmetry.space_group_name_H-M   'P 1'
#
loop_
_entity.id
_entity.type
_entity.pdbx_description
1 polymer ?
#
loop_
_entity_poly.entity_id
_entity_poly.type
_entity_poly.pdbx_seq_one_letter_code
_entity_poly.pdbx_strand_id
1 'polypeptide(L)'
;MSNLVNGQNMPDVIPDHSILTWNIKVPTNTLHEDLLEHDSDTSSVLKRYKKENITGEFLSNSEIRLKVEDTIRNIEHKLEIDKNVTSAYEDFVVFIHQELDKVAGQKMSYKSKNNKSKSRYKPYWCDDLQRQWDVVVCSEKAWLKCKLPGLKKCLKQTFITERKSFDKLLRRLKRSYQLSEQQKLLDKCKNIDSRDFWKVIGKIGISNDRQGLIPWECVADEGVIRDQLNVLEKWKTDYESLYNSKNDMLFDDNHLAFIQNELSVSNNNTVSQYGIDCSDLNAPIRRDEVISAVNRSKCGKATGIDSLPAEALKNSHCIDILFSLFKFCFENHVIPDLWKKKYN
;
A
#
# COMPACT_ATOMS: atom_id res chain seq x y z
N MET A 1 52.42 28.35 -0.67
CA MET A 1 52.85 27.96 0.69
C MET A 1 51.63 27.96 1.58
N SER A 2 51.01 26.80 1.69
CA SER A 2 49.72 26.56 2.36
C SER A 2 49.98 25.97 3.75
N ASN A 3 49.50 26.67 4.79
CA ASN A 3 49.51 26.20 6.17
C ASN A 3 48.41 25.14 6.36
N LEU A 4 48.82 23.91 6.67
CA LEU A 4 47.99 22.84 7.20
C LEU A 4 48.33 22.72 8.69
N VAL A 5 47.36 23.01 9.56
CA VAL A 5 47.42 22.67 10.99
C VAL A 5 46.15 21.91 11.35
N ASN A 6 46.37 20.60 11.56
CA ASN A 6 45.86 19.71 12.61
C ASN A 6 44.42 19.83 13.14
N GLY A 7 43.75 18.68 13.07
CA GLY A 7 43.45 17.93 14.30
C GLY A 7 42.06 18.12 14.88
N GLN A 8 41.08 17.40 14.35
CA GLN A 8 39.85 17.13 15.08
C GLN A 8 39.93 15.74 15.73
N ASN A 9 40.03 15.76 17.07
CA ASN A 9 39.82 14.62 17.94
C ASN A 9 38.44 14.01 17.70
N MET A 10 38.41 12.74 17.28
CA MET A 10 37.20 11.91 17.34
C MET A 10 36.96 11.48 18.78
N PRO A 11 35.73 11.55 19.32
CA PRO A 11 35.42 10.99 20.62
C PRO A 11 35.37 9.45 20.57
N ASP A 12 35.99 8.78 21.56
CA ASP A 12 36.03 7.31 21.72
C ASP A 12 34.68 6.65 22.06
N VAL A 13 33.59 7.40 22.10
CA VAL A 13 32.24 6.87 22.35
C VAL A 13 31.26 7.46 21.35
N ILE A 14 30.82 6.63 20.42
CA ILE A 14 29.75 6.94 19.46
C ILE A 14 28.41 6.89 20.22
N PRO A 15 27.57 7.93 20.20
CA PRO A 15 26.22 7.86 20.73
C PRO A 15 25.38 6.88 19.89
N ASP A 16 24.57 6.05 20.55
CA ASP A 16 23.71 4.97 19.97
C ASP A 16 22.61 5.43 18.99
N HIS A 17 22.69 6.68 18.53
CA HIS A 17 21.83 7.29 17.53
C HIS A 17 22.69 7.99 16.47
N SER A 18 23.49 7.22 15.72
CA SER A 18 24.06 7.70 14.47
C SER A 18 22.90 7.92 13.48
N ILE A 19 22.43 9.16 13.39
CA ILE A 19 21.54 9.60 12.32
C ILE A 19 22.37 9.53 11.04
N LEU A 20 22.03 8.61 10.14
CA LEU A 20 22.51 8.62 8.77
C LEU A 20 21.97 9.88 8.09
N THR A 21 22.76 10.96 8.11
CA THR A 21 22.44 12.17 7.33
C THR A 21 23.03 12.01 5.93
N TRP A 22 22.17 11.96 4.92
CA TRP A 22 22.56 12.01 3.52
C TRP A 22 22.39 13.44 3.01
N ASN A 23 23.49 14.09 2.62
CA ASN A 23 23.45 15.39 1.94
C ASN A 23 23.43 15.20 0.43
N ILE A 24 22.30 15.53 -0.21
CA ILE A 24 22.19 15.60 -1.66
C ILE A 24 22.42 17.04 -2.08
N LYS A 25 23.49 17.30 -2.84
CA LYS A 25 23.69 18.59 -3.51
C LYS A 25 22.84 18.62 -4.77
N VAL A 26 21.70 19.31 -4.71
CA VAL A 26 20.89 19.60 -5.90
C VAL A 26 21.50 20.81 -6.61
N PRO A 27 21.79 20.76 -7.92
CA PRO A 27 22.25 21.93 -8.68
C PRO A 27 21.16 23.01 -8.66
N THR A 28 21.54 24.23 -8.27
CA THR A 28 20.63 25.38 -8.04
C THR A 28 20.17 26.10 -9.31
N ASN A 29 20.04 25.42 -10.45
CA ASN A 29 19.72 26.08 -11.73
C ASN A 29 18.39 25.62 -12.36
N THR A 30 17.36 25.31 -11.57
CA THR A 30 16.02 25.04 -12.15
C THR A 30 14.85 25.26 -11.21
N LEU A 31 14.86 26.33 -10.39
CA LEU A 31 13.65 26.72 -9.63
C LEU A 31 13.53 28.24 -9.51
N HIS A 32 12.93 28.86 -10.52
CA HIS A 32 12.06 30.03 -10.34
C HIS A 32 11.18 30.18 -11.58
N GLU A 33 9.90 30.49 -11.35
CA GLU A 33 8.76 30.54 -12.31
C GLU A 33 8.13 29.17 -12.60
N ASP A 34 7.08 28.86 -11.82
CA ASP A 34 5.93 27.98 -12.17
C ASP A 34 5.11 27.55 -10.93
N LEU A 35 5.49 27.98 -9.71
CA LEU A 35 4.76 27.65 -8.47
C LEU A 35 3.76 28.72 -7.99
N LEU A 36 3.25 29.56 -8.89
CA LEU A 36 2.16 30.48 -8.58
C LEU A 36 1.17 30.53 -9.74
N GLU A 37 0.15 29.67 -9.70
CA GLU A 37 -1.26 29.96 -10.04
C GLU A 37 -2.04 28.66 -10.31
N HIS A 38 -2.84 28.25 -9.31
CA HIS A 38 -4.17 27.60 -9.37
C HIS A 38 -4.40 26.67 -8.16
N ASP A 39 -4.30 27.23 -6.95
CA ASP A 39 -5.05 26.69 -5.81
C ASP A 39 -6.54 27.04 -6.00
N SER A 40 -7.19 26.29 -6.90
CA SER A 40 -8.65 26.24 -6.98
C SER A 40 -9.14 25.04 -6.19
N ASP A 41 -9.38 25.29 -4.91
CA ASP A 41 -10.54 24.84 -4.13
C ASP A 41 -11.27 23.56 -4.63
N THR A 42 -10.56 22.44 -4.68
CA THR A 42 -11.16 21.10 -4.80
C THR A 42 -10.47 20.14 -3.85
N SER A 43 -10.56 20.44 -2.55
CA SER A 43 -10.54 19.41 -1.51
C SER A 43 -11.78 18.52 -1.71
N SER A 44 -11.79 17.70 -2.76
CA SER A 44 -12.83 16.70 -2.99
C SER A 44 -12.74 15.71 -1.84
N VAL A 45 -13.67 15.85 -0.89
CA VAL A 45 -13.83 14.91 0.21
C VAL A 45 -13.93 13.52 -0.40
N LEU A 46 -12.93 12.66 -0.14
CA LEU A 46 -12.89 11.28 -0.66
C LEU A 46 -14.25 10.62 -0.43
N LYS A 47 -15.04 10.48 -1.49
CA LYS A 47 -16.40 9.96 -1.42
C LYS A 47 -16.31 8.48 -1.06
N ARG A 48 -17.04 8.06 -0.02
CA ARG A 48 -17.13 6.66 0.38
C ARG A 48 -18.54 6.14 0.13
N TYR A 49 -18.66 5.04 -0.60
CA TYR A 49 -19.94 4.44 -0.96
C TYR A 49 -20.27 3.21 -0.12
N LYS A 50 -21.56 2.92 0.05
CA LYS A 50 -22.03 1.63 0.57
C LYS A 50 -21.85 0.57 -0.50
N LYS A 51 -20.72 -0.14 -0.44
CA LYS A 51 -20.35 -1.20 -1.40
C LYS A 51 -21.41 -2.29 -1.51
N GLU A 52 -22.16 -2.51 -0.43
CA GLU A 52 -23.24 -3.49 -0.35
C GLU A 52 -24.42 -3.16 -1.29
N ASN A 53 -24.55 -1.90 -1.70
CA ASN A 53 -25.61 -1.41 -2.57
C ASN A 53 -25.23 -1.41 -4.05
N ILE A 54 -23.97 -1.70 -4.38
CA ILE A 54 -23.48 -1.76 -5.77
C ILE A 54 -23.70 -3.20 -6.24
N THR A 55 -24.84 -3.44 -6.86
CA THR A 55 -25.24 -4.75 -7.39
C THR A 55 -24.64 -4.99 -8.78
N GLY A 56 -24.65 -6.22 -9.28
CA GLY A 56 -24.20 -6.55 -10.63
C GLY A 56 -25.01 -5.88 -11.75
N GLU A 57 -26.20 -5.36 -11.42
CA GLU A 57 -27.09 -4.61 -12.31
C GLU A 57 -26.77 -3.10 -12.36
N PHE A 58 -25.71 -2.66 -11.66
CA PHE A 58 -25.23 -1.28 -11.72
C PHE A 58 -24.94 -0.89 -13.17
N LEU A 59 -25.50 0.22 -13.66
CA LEU A 59 -25.47 0.67 -15.07
C LEU A 59 -26.22 -0.21 -16.09
N SER A 60 -26.97 -1.24 -15.68
CA SER A 60 -27.71 -2.12 -16.59
C SER A 60 -29.12 -1.61 -16.96
N ASN A 61 -29.53 -0.44 -16.46
CA ASN A 61 -30.82 0.18 -16.80
C ASN A 61 -30.81 0.68 -18.26
N SER A 62 -31.90 0.44 -19.01
CA SER A 62 -32.04 0.85 -20.42
C SER A 62 -31.83 2.36 -20.65
N GLU A 63 -32.25 3.21 -19.70
CA GLU A 63 -32.03 4.66 -19.80
C GLU A 63 -30.55 5.03 -19.56
N ILE A 64 -29.86 4.29 -18.69
CA ILE A 64 -28.45 4.50 -18.37
C ILE A 64 -27.58 3.97 -19.51
N ARG A 65 -28.00 2.91 -20.19
CA ARG A 65 -27.28 2.34 -21.33
C ARG A 65 -27.05 3.35 -22.45
N LEU A 66 -28.04 4.18 -22.78
CA LEU A 66 -27.86 5.26 -23.76
C LEU A 66 -26.83 6.29 -23.29
N LYS A 67 -26.88 6.67 -22.00
CA LYS A 67 -25.91 7.61 -21.39
C LYS A 67 -24.50 7.03 -21.36
N VAL A 68 -24.36 5.72 -21.11
CA VAL A 68 -23.09 4.99 -21.18
C VAL A 68 -22.56 5.04 -22.61
N GLU A 69 -23.37 4.71 -23.61
CA GLU A 69 -22.97 4.72 -25.01
C GLU A 69 -22.58 6.13 -25.50
N ASP A 70 -23.31 7.17 -25.05
CA ASP A 70 -22.94 8.57 -25.31
C ASP A 70 -21.62 8.94 -24.61
N THR A 71 -21.40 8.48 -23.38
CA THR A 71 -20.16 8.73 -22.63
C THR A 71 -18.96 8.05 -23.28
N ILE A 72 -19.12 6.80 -23.74
CA ILE A 72 -18.11 6.07 -24.52
C ILE A 72 -17.75 6.87 -25.76
N ARG A 73 -18.75 7.29 -26.56
CA ARG A 73 -18.52 8.10 -27.77
C ARG A 73 -17.79 9.41 -27.47
N ASN A 74 -18.16 10.10 -26.38
CA ASN A 74 -17.50 11.34 -26.00
C ASN A 74 -16.04 11.11 -25.55
N ILE A 75 -15.78 10.04 -24.79
CA ILE A 75 -14.44 9.66 -24.36
C ILE A 75 -13.58 9.30 -25.58
N GLU A 76 -14.09 8.46 -26.48
CA GLU A 76 -13.39 8.07 -27.72
C GLU A 76 -13.09 9.28 -28.60
N HIS A 77 -14.06 10.18 -28.76
CA HIS A 77 -13.87 11.43 -29.50
C HIS A 77 -12.78 12.33 -28.91
N LYS A 78 -12.76 12.49 -27.58
CA LYS A 78 -11.71 13.25 -26.88
C LYS A 78 -10.34 12.60 -26.99
N LEU A 79 -10.28 11.27 -26.96
CA LEU A 79 -9.05 10.52 -27.16
C LEU A 79 -8.54 10.69 -28.60
N GLU A 80 -9.42 10.64 -29.60
CA GLU A 80 -9.06 10.80 -31.02
C GLU A 80 -8.63 12.23 -31.39
N ILE A 81 -9.37 13.25 -30.93
CA ILE A 81 -9.16 14.64 -31.35
C ILE A 81 -8.19 15.38 -30.42
N ASP A 82 -8.49 15.38 -29.13
CA ASP A 82 -7.75 16.21 -28.17
C ASP A 82 -6.50 15.50 -27.63
N LYS A 83 -6.42 14.17 -27.82
CA LYS A 83 -5.37 13.29 -27.27
C LYS A 83 -5.17 13.47 -25.75
N ASN A 84 -6.19 13.98 -25.06
CA ASN A 84 -6.12 14.34 -23.65
C ASN A 84 -6.73 13.22 -22.79
N VAL A 85 -5.87 12.27 -22.43
CA VAL A 85 -6.25 11.12 -21.59
C VAL A 85 -6.71 11.54 -20.19
N THR A 86 -6.12 12.62 -19.65
CA THR A 86 -6.47 13.11 -18.31
C THR A 86 -7.94 13.56 -18.28
N SER A 87 -8.36 14.41 -19.22
CA SER A 87 -9.76 14.86 -19.29
C SER A 87 -10.73 13.70 -19.55
N ALA A 88 -10.37 12.79 -20.44
CA ALA A 88 -11.21 11.63 -20.76
C ALA A 88 -11.41 10.70 -19.54
N TYR A 89 -10.35 10.50 -18.73
CA TYR A 89 -10.44 9.75 -17.49
C TYR A 89 -11.26 10.46 -16.42
N GLU A 90 -11.10 11.78 -16.30
CA GLU A 90 -11.88 12.59 -15.34
C GLU A 90 -13.37 12.54 -15.64
N ASP A 91 -13.77 12.63 -16.91
CA ASP A 91 -15.17 12.48 -17.33
C ASP A 91 -15.74 11.11 -16.95
N PHE A 92 -14.97 10.04 -17.17
CA PHE A 92 -15.34 8.70 -16.72
C PHE A 92 -15.55 8.64 -15.21
N VAL A 93 -14.60 9.16 -14.42
CA VAL A 93 -14.69 9.18 -12.95
C VAL A 93 -15.92 9.96 -12.49
N VAL A 94 -16.18 11.12 -13.09
CA VAL A 94 -17.35 11.97 -12.80
C VAL A 94 -18.65 11.23 -13.11
N PHE A 95 -18.75 10.60 -14.28
CA PHE A 95 -19.90 9.81 -14.69
C PHE A 95 -20.20 8.68 -13.68
N ILE A 96 -19.18 7.89 -13.32
CA ILE A 96 -19.35 6.80 -12.36
C ILE A 96 -19.77 7.33 -10.99
N HIS A 97 -19.21 8.45 -10.52
CA HIS A 97 -19.61 9.06 -9.26
C HIS A 97 -21.06 9.54 -9.25
N GLN A 98 -21.54 10.13 -10.35
CA GLN A 98 -22.93 10.57 -10.47
C GLN A 98 -23.90 9.39 -10.37
N GLU A 99 -23.58 8.26 -11.01
CA GLU A 99 -24.40 7.06 -10.94
C GLU A 99 -24.29 6.37 -9.57
N LEU A 100 -23.11 6.33 -8.96
CA LEU A 100 -22.92 5.82 -7.61
C LEU A 100 -23.65 6.65 -6.55
N ASP A 101 -23.70 7.98 -6.70
CA ASP A 101 -24.43 8.87 -5.80
C ASP A 101 -25.95 8.58 -5.84
N LYS A 102 -26.50 8.17 -7.00
CA LYS A 102 -27.91 7.77 -7.15
C LYS A 102 -28.23 6.41 -6.52
N VAL A 103 -27.35 5.42 -6.70
CA VAL A 103 -27.62 4.02 -6.33
C VAL A 103 -27.13 3.67 -4.93
N ALA A 104 -25.88 3.98 -4.61
CA ALA A 104 -25.25 3.47 -3.40
C ALA A 104 -25.54 4.35 -2.17
N GLY A 105 -25.80 5.64 -2.39
CA GLY A 105 -25.87 6.65 -1.34
C GLY A 105 -24.50 6.82 -0.64
N GLN A 106 -24.10 8.06 -0.36
CA GLN A 106 -22.83 8.29 0.34
C GLN A 106 -22.89 7.70 1.75
N LYS A 107 -21.86 6.94 2.15
CA LYS A 107 -21.67 6.55 3.56
C LYS A 107 -21.43 7.84 4.34
N MET A 108 -22.46 8.33 5.03
CA MET A 108 -22.29 9.27 6.13
C MET A 108 -21.20 8.70 7.03
N SER A 109 -20.11 9.45 7.22
CA SER A 109 -18.96 9.09 8.04
C SER A 109 -19.44 8.33 9.28
N TYR A 110 -19.20 7.02 9.32
CA TYR A 110 -19.59 6.22 10.48
C TYR A 110 -18.89 6.87 11.67
N LYS A 111 -19.69 7.42 12.60
CA LYS A 111 -19.23 7.71 13.95
C LYS A 111 -18.49 6.45 14.39
N SER A 112 -17.17 6.58 14.56
CA SER A 112 -16.28 5.52 14.99
C SER A 112 -17.02 4.73 16.06
N LYS A 113 -17.35 3.47 15.77
CA LYS A 113 -17.89 2.58 16.80
C LYS A 113 -16.81 2.60 17.88
N ASN A 114 -17.12 3.26 18.98
CA ASN A 114 -16.24 3.38 20.14
C ASN A 114 -15.85 1.96 20.53
N ASN A 115 -14.68 1.52 20.08
CA ASN A 115 -13.98 0.36 20.59
C ASN A 115 -13.63 0.69 22.04
N LYS A 116 -14.63 0.64 22.92
CA LYS A 116 -14.46 0.82 24.34
C LYS A 116 -13.50 -0.26 24.83
N SER A 117 -12.38 0.20 25.40
CA SER A 117 -11.66 -0.43 26.51
C SER A 117 -10.59 -1.50 26.28
N LYS A 118 -10.16 -1.87 25.06
CA LYS A 118 -8.95 -2.72 24.93
C LYS A 118 -7.65 -2.03 25.33
N SER A 119 -7.66 -0.70 25.51
CA SER A 119 -6.46 0.04 25.89
C SER A 119 -6.11 -0.04 27.38
N ARG A 120 -7.09 -0.29 28.27
CA ARG A 120 -6.88 -0.21 29.73
C ARG A 120 -6.28 -1.48 30.35
N TYR A 121 -6.40 -2.62 29.67
CA TYR A 121 -5.82 -3.89 30.11
C TYR A 121 -4.35 -4.06 29.71
N LYS A 122 -3.70 -2.99 29.27
CA LYS A 122 -2.31 -3.06 28.84
C LYS A 122 -1.41 -2.98 30.07
N PRO A 123 -0.34 -3.80 30.14
CA PRO A 123 0.51 -3.91 31.34
C PRO A 123 1.26 -2.61 31.68
N TYR A 124 1.37 -1.68 30.73
CA TYR A 124 1.95 -0.36 30.91
C TYR A 124 0.93 0.73 31.29
N TRP A 125 -0.32 0.36 31.57
CA TRP A 125 -1.35 1.28 32.01
C TRP A 125 -1.27 1.47 33.53
N CYS A 126 -0.87 2.65 33.97
CA CYS A 126 -0.73 3.00 35.39
C CYS A 126 -1.68 4.14 35.80
N ASP A 127 -1.73 4.45 37.10
CA ASP A 127 -2.60 5.50 37.67
C ASP A 127 -2.34 6.88 37.07
N ASP A 128 -1.09 7.23 36.75
CA ASP A 128 -0.76 8.50 36.10
C ASP A 128 -1.36 8.61 34.69
N LEU A 129 -1.30 7.51 33.94
CA LEU A 129 -1.89 7.45 32.60
C LEU A 129 -3.42 7.48 32.66
N GLN A 130 -4.01 6.83 33.67
CA GLN A 130 -5.44 6.87 33.93
C GLN A 130 -5.89 8.28 34.33
N ARG A 131 -5.16 8.96 35.21
CA ARG A 131 -5.42 10.35 35.60
C ARG A 131 -5.41 11.29 34.39
N GLN A 132 -4.39 11.17 33.53
CA GLN A 132 -4.31 11.99 32.32
C GLN A 132 -5.42 11.65 31.32
N TRP A 133 -5.83 10.37 31.23
CA TRP A 133 -6.98 9.96 30.43
C TRP A 133 -8.27 10.61 30.93
N ASP A 134 -8.48 10.66 32.23
CA ASP A 134 -9.69 11.26 32.81
C ASP A 134 -9.75 12.78 32.55
N VAL A 135 -8.61 13.47 32.55
CA VAL A 135 -8.50 14.88 32.11
C VAL A 135 -8.91 15.05 30.64
N VAL A 136 -8.45 14.15 29.76
CA VAL A 136 -8.85 14.15 28.33
C VAL A 136 -10.36 13.94 28.18
N VAL A 137 -10.95 12.99 28.91
CA VAL A 137 -12.39 12.73 28.86
C VAL A 137 -13.19 13.91 29.40
N CYS A 138 -12.75 14.54 30.49
CA CYS A 138 -13.41 15.72 31.05
C CYS A 138 -13.38 16.91 30.09
N SER A 139 -12.21 17.20 29.50
CA SER A 139 -12.06 18.29 28.51
C SER A 139 -12.86 18.02 27.23
N GLU A 140 -12.91 16.77 26.75
CA GLU A 140 -13.74 16.37 25.61
C GLU A 140 -15.23 16.59 25.90
N LYS A 141 -15.71 16.13 27.06
CA LYS A 141 -17.10 16.34 27.49
C LYS A 141 -17.45 17.83 27.60
N ALA A 142 -16.57 18.64 28.16
CA ALA A 142 -16.78 20.08 28.27
C ALA A 142 -16.88 20.75 26.90
N TRP A 143 -15.98 20.40 25.97
CA TRP A 143 -16.02 20.88 24.59
C TRP A 143 -17.31 20.48 23.85
N LEU A 144 -17.71 19.21 23.95
CA LEU A 144 -18.91 18.69 23.27
C LEU A 144 -20.21 19.30 23.81
N LYS A 145 -20.28 19.59 25.11
CA LYS A 145 -21.47 20.20 25.74
C LYS A 145 -21.57 21.72 25.52
N CYS A 146 -20.49 22.39 25.10
CA CYS A 146 -20.48 23.84 24.93
C CYS A 146 -21.27 24.28 23.68
N LYS A 147 -22.24 25.19 23.87
CA LYS A 147 -23.04 25.79 22.79
C LYS A 147 -22.49 27.14 22.28
N LEU A 148 -21.68 27.83 23.08
CA LEU A 148 -21.16 29.17 22.76
C LEU A 148 -19.93 29.08 21.82
N PRO A 149 -19.94 29.70 20.62
CA PRO A 149 -18.87 29.51 19.62
C PRO A 149 -17.46 29.89 20.11
N GLY A 150 -17.30 31.04 20.76
CA GLY A 150 -15.99 31.51 21.24
C GLY A 150 -15.39 30.60 22.31
N LEU A 151 -16.18 30.27 23.34
CA LEU A 151 -15.77 29.35 24.40
C LEU A 151 -15.51 27.94 23.86
N LYS A 152 -16.31 27.48 22.88
CA LYS A 152 -16.14 26.17 22.25
C LYS A 152 -14.80 26.05 21.52
N LYS A 153 -14.31 27.12 20.88
CA LYS A 153 -12.97 27.15 20.27
C LYS A 153 -11.87 26.99 21.33
N CYS A 154 -11.96 27.71 22.44
CA CYS A 154 -11.02 27.57 23.56
C CYS A 154 -11.02 26.17 24.16
N LEU A 155 -12.20 25.61 24.45
CA LEU A 155 -12.34 24.25 24.98
C LEU A 155 -11.83 23.17 24.02
N LYS A 156 -12.01 23.35 22.70
CA LYS A 156 -11.41 22.47 21.68
C LYS A 156 -9.89 22.50 21.77
N GLN A 157 -9.30 23.69 21.91
CA GLN A 157 -7.85 23.84 22.04
C GLN A 157 -7.32 23.17 23.30
N THR A 158 -8.01 23.34 24.44
CA THR A 158 -7.69 22.63 25.69
C THR A 158 -7.72 21.12 25.50
N PHE A 159 -8.80 20.57 24.91
CA PHE A 159 -8.90 19.14 24.62
C PHE A 159 -7.74 18.64 23.74
N ILE A 160 -7.37 19.36 22.68
CA ILE A 160 -6.24 19.00 21.81
C ILE A 160 -4.94 18.95 22.59
N THR A 161 -4.68 19.93 23.46
CA THR A 161 -3.48 19.99 24.29
C THR A 161 -3.42 18.81 25.27
N GLU A 162 -4.52 18.55 25.99
CA GLU A 162 -4.61 17.42 26.93
C GLU A 162 -4.45 16.07 26.22
N ARG A 163 -5.03 15.94 25.02
CA ARG A 163 -4.90 14.73 24.21
C ARG A 163 -3.45 14.50 23.78
N LYS A 164 -2.76 15.53 23.31
CA LYS A 164 -1.33 15.46 22.95
C LYS A 164 -0.48 15.09 24.16
N SER A 165 -0.78 15.64 25.34
CA SER A 165 -0.11 15.29 26.59
C SER A 165 -0.29 13.81 26.95
N PHE A 166 -1.53 13.32 26.91
CA PHE A 166 -1.85 11.90 27.09
C PHE A 166 -1.09 11.00 26.11
N ASP A 167 -1.09 11.31 24.81
CA ASP A 167 -0.44 10.48 23.79
C ASP A 167 1.10 10.48 23.95
N LYS A 168 1.70 11.57 24.47
CA LYS A 168 3.12 11.60 24.84
C LYS A 168 3.40 10.69 26.03
N LEU A 169 2.60 10.79 27.10
CA LEU A 169 2.72 9.95 28.30
C LEU A 169 2.56 8.46 27.96
N LEU A 170 1.53 8.12 27.17
CA LEU A 170 1.26 6.77 26.69
C LEU A 170 2.45 6.17 25.96
N ARG A 171 3.05 6.92 25.02
CA ARG A 171 4.23 6.47 24.27
C ARG A 171 5.43 6.26 25.17
N ARG A 172 5.67 7.17 26.11
CA ARG A 172 6.76 7.06 27.10
C ARG A 172 6.62 5.80 27.96
N LEU A 173 5.44 5.57 28.54
CA LEU A 173 5.18 4.41 29.40
C LEU A 173 5.24 3.10 28.61
N LYS A 174 4.66 3.06 27.40
CA LYS A 174 4.77 1.89 26.52
C LYS A 174 6.24 1.56 26.21
N ARG A 175 7.05 2.56 25.86
CA ARG A 175 8.48 2.37 25.56
C ARG A 175 9.24 1.89 26.79
N SER A 176 9.00 2.51 27.95
CA SER A 176 9.63 2.11 29.21
C SER A 176 9.31 0.65 29.58
N TYR A 177 8.05 0.23 29.42
CA TYR A 177 7.66 -1.16 29.61
C TYR A 177 8.32 -2.12 28.61
N GLN A 178 8.40 -1.75 27.33
CA GLN A 178 9.09 -2.57 26.33
C GLN A 178 10.58 -2.72 26.64
N LEU A 179 11.24 -1.65 27.09
CA LEU A 179 12.64 -1.69 27.51
C LEU A 179 12.84 -2.57 28.75
N SER A 180 11.93 -2.50 29.74
CA SER A 180 12.04 -3.34 30.93
C SER A 180 11.82 -4.82 30.63
N GLU A 181 10.89 -5.16 29.74
CA GLU A 181 10.70 -6.53 29.26
C GLU A 181 11.90 -7.02 28.45
N GLN A 182 12.47 -6.18 27.58
CA GLN A 182 13.70 -6.50 26.86
C GLN A 182 14.85 -6.77 27.83
N GLN A 183 15.03 -5.91 28.84
CA GLN A 183 16.09 -6.09 29.83
C GLN A 183 15.89 -7.37 30.63
N LYS A 184 14.66 -7.69 31.05
CA LYS A 184 14.34 -8.98 31.70
C LYS A 184 14.68 -10.18 30.82
N LEU A 185 14.46 -10.08 29.51
CA LEU A 185 14.84 -11.14 28.57
C LEU A 185 16.36 -11.25 28.45
N LEU A 186 17.07 -10.13 28.30
CA LEU A 186 18.54 -10.12 28.26
C LEU A 186 19.12 -10.69 29.55
N ASP A 187 18.63 -10.28 30.72
CA ASP A 187 19.11 -10.77 32.02
C ASP A 187 18.83 -12.26 32.21
N LYS A 188 17.68 -12.75 31.76
CA LYS A 188 17.41 -14.20 31.71
C LYS A 188 18.41 -14.91 30.81
N CYS A 189 18.69 -14.36 29.63
CA CYS A 189 19.55 -14.98 28.63
C CYS A 189 21.05 -14.86 28.89
N LYS A 190 21.51 -13.99 29.81
CA LYS A 190 22.94 -13.77 30.10
C LYS A 190 23.70 -15.02 30.54
N ASN A 191 23.02 -15.96 31.21
CA ASN A 191 23.62 -17.17 31.77
C ASN A 191 23.08 -18.47 31.13
N ILE A 192 22.44 -18.38 29.96
CA ILE A 192 21.77 -19.50 29.31
C ILE A 192 22.62 -20.00 28.13
N ASP A 193 22.74 -21.32 27.98
CA ASP A 193 23.38 -21.96 26.82
C ASP A 193 22.67 -21.53 25.51
N SER A 194 23.42 -21.38 24.43
CA SER A 194 22.92 -20.93 23.12
C SER A 194 21.67 -21.72 22.66
N ARG A 195 21.61 -23.01 22.97
CA ARG A 195 20.44 -23.86 22.67
C ARG A 195 19.18 -23.43 23.40
N ASP A 196 19.29 -23.07 24.67
CA ASP A 196 18.16 -22.67 25.49
C ASP A 196 17.73 -21.23 25.20
N PHE A 197 18.65 -20.35 24.79
CA PHE A 197 18.34 -19.05 24.21
C PHE A 197 17.41 -19.19 22.99
N TRP A 198 17.77 -20.06 22.03
CA TRP A 198 16.95 -20.29 20.84
C TRP A 198 15.61 -20.97 21.15
N LYS A 199 15.52 -21.82 22.19
CA LYS A 199 14.23 -22.35 22.65
C LYS A 199 13.31 -21.25 23.19
N VAL A 200 13.86 -20.28 23.92
CA VAL A 200 13.08 -19.15 24.45
C VAL A 200 12.64 -18.21 23.34
N ILE A 201 13.55 -17.84 22.44
CA ILE A 201 13.24 -17.00 21.26
C ILE A 201 12.24 -17.68 20.32
N GLY A 202 12.40 -18.99 20.08
CA GLY A 202 11.50 -19.78 19.24
C GLY A 202 10.06 -19.79 19.74
N LYS A 203 9.84 -19.62 21.06
CA LYS A 203 8.52 -19.52 21.69
C LYS A 203 7.89 -18.11 21.62
N ILE A 204 8.68 -17.08 21.29
CA ILE A 204 8.21 -15.67 21.22
C ILE A 204 7.51 -15.38 19.87
N GLY A 205 7.65 -16.27 18.88
CA GLY A 205 6.99 -16.16 17.57
C GLY A 205 5.80 -17.11 17.35
N ILE A 206 5.58 -17.46 16.08
CA ILE A 206 4.47 -18.28 15.54
C ILE A 206 4.38 -19.69 16.18
N SER A 207 5.36 -20.12 16.99
CA SER A 207 5.34 -21.43 17.65
C SER A 207 4.12 -21.69 18.53
N ASN A 208 3.49 -20.66 19.11
CA ASN A 208 2.23 -20.85 19.86
C ASN A 208 1.02 -21.00 18.93
N ASP A 209 1.12 -20.53 17.68
CA ASP A 209 0.08 -20.66 16.64
C ASP A 209 0.27 -21.95 15.81
N ARG A 210 1.46 -22.56 15.88
CA ARG A 210 1.71 -23.91 15.35
C ARG A 210 1.06 -24.91 16.28
N GLN A 211 -0.23 -25.20 16.07
CA GLN A 211 -0.72 -26.53 16.36
C GLN A 211 0.24 -27.48 15.64
N GLY A 212 0.97 -28.33 16.38
CA GLY A 212 2.07 -29.18 15.87
C GLY A 212 1.66 -30.25 14.85
N LEU A 213 0.59 -30.00 14.11
CA LEU A 213 0.10 -30.80 13.02
C LEU A 213 0.92 -30.45 11.79
N ILE A 214 1.83 -31.36 11.44
CA ILE A 214 2.45 -31.37 10.12
C ILE A 214 1.31 -31.44 9.10
N PRO A 215 1.19 -30.51 8.14
CA PRO A 215 0.18 -30.60 7.10
C PRO A 215 0.37 -31.89 6.29
N TRP A 216 -0.54 -32.85 6.45
CA TRP A 216 -0.51 -34.13 5.72
C TRP A 216 -1.23 -34.07 4.36
N GLU A 217 -1.35 -32.87 3.81
CA GLU A 217 -1.91 -32.64 2.47
C GLU A 217 -0.91 -31.82 1.67
N CYS A 218 -0.50 -32.31 0.51
CA CYS A 218 0.29 -31.54 -0.45
C CYS A 218 -0.35 -31.59 -1.84
N VAL A 219 -0.23 -30.50 -2.60
CA VAL A 219 -0.73 -30.42 -3.96
C VAL A 219 0.40 -30.82 -4.91
N ALA A 220 0.17 -31.86 -5.70
CA ALA A 220 1.00 -32.26 -6.82
C ALA A 220 0.25 -32.03 -8.14
N ASP A 221 0.96 -32.17 -9.26
CA ASP A 221 0.41 -31.91 -10.59
C ASP A 221 -0.76 -32.85 -10.94
N GLU A 222 -0.80 -34.04 -10.34
CA GLU A 222 -1.85 -35.05 -10.52
C GLU A 222 -2.99 -34.93 -9.48
N GLY A 223 -2.92 -33.98 -8.55
CA GLY A 223 -3.95 -33.73 -7.54
C GLY A 223 -3.43 -33.60 -6.10
N VAL A 224 -4.33 -33.74 -5.13
CA VAL A 224 -4.00 -33.61 -3.70
C VAL A 224 -3.53 -34.95 -3.15
N ILE A 225 -2.27 -35.02 -2.74
CA ILE A 225 -1.67 -36.16 -2.06
C ILE A 225 -1.96 -36.02 -0.57
N ARG A 226 -2.59 -37.04 0.01
CA ARG A 226 -2.89 -37.13 1.46
C ARG A 226 -2.13 -38.25 2.17
N ASP A 227 -1.42 -39.07 1.40
CA ASP A 227 -0.67 -40.19 1.96
C ASP A 227 0.64 -39.72 2.58
N GLN A 228 0.91 -40.21 3.79
CA GLN A 228 1.95 -39.67 4.65
C GLN A 228 3.35 -39.81 4.05
N LEU A 229 3.65 -40.95 3.43
CA LEU A 229 4.96 -41.21 2.83
C LEU A 229 5.19 -40.36 1.59
N ASN A 230 4.17 -40.28 0.72
CA ASN A 230 4.22 -39.48 -0.49
C ASN A 230 4.31 -37.97 -0.21
N VAL A 231 3.63 -37.48 0.84
CA VAL A 231 3.74 -36.07 1.27
C VAL A 231 5.16 -35.75 1.72
N LEU A 232 5.77 -36.61 2.54
CA LEU A 232 7.14 -36.43 3.03
C LEU A 232 8.17 -36.49 1.89
N GLU A 233 7.98 -37.42 0.95
CA GLU A 233 8.86 -37.54 -0.22
C GLU A 233 8.75 -36.31 -1.12
N LYS A 234 7.54 -35.84 -1.42
CA LYS A 234 7.32 -34.61 -2.19
C LYS A 234 7.98 -33.40 -1.53
N TRP A 235 7.79 -33.22 -0.23
CA TRP A 235 8.44 -32.13 0.49
C TRP A 235 9.95 -32.25 0.47
N LYS A 236 10.50 -33.46 0.66
CA LYS A 236 11.94 -33.68 0.57
C LYS A 236 12.46 -33.26 -0.81
N THR A 237 11.82 -33.70 -1.90
CA THR A 237 12.21 -33.35 -3.27
C THR A 237 12.10 -31.85 -3.52
N ASP A 238 11.01 -31.21 -3.07
CA ASP A 238 10.79 -29.78 -3.26
C ASP A 238 11.85 -28.96 -2.51
N TYR A 239 12.09 -29.26 -1.24
CA TYR A 239 13.12 -28.57 -0.46
C TYR A 239 14.53 -28.85 -1.00
N GLU A 240 14.82 -30.08 -1.40
CA GLU A 240 16.10 -30.43 -2.03
C GLU A 240 16.31 -29.64 -3.33
N SER A 241 15.26 -29.45 -4.13
CA SER A 241 15.32 -28.66 -5.36
C SER A 241 15.56 -27.16 -5.13
N LEU A 242 15.12 -26.62 -3.99
CA LEU A 242 15.32 -25.20 -3.65
C LEU A 242 16.77 -24.88 -3.29
N TYR A 243 17.49 -25.84 -2.71
CA TYR A 243 18.85 -25.63 -2.19
C TYR A 243 19.94 -26.28 -3.05
N ASN A 244 19.58 -27.27 -3.89
CA ASN A 244 20.49 -27.93 -4.81
C ASN A 244 19.99 -27.70 -6.24
N SER A 245 20.39 -26.57 -6.83
CA SER A 245 20.22 -26.32 -8.26
C SER A 245 20.86 -27.46 -9.06
N LYS A 246 20.07 -28.20 -9.83
CA LYS A 246 20.53 -29.41 -10.57
C LYS A 246 21.53 -29.12 -11.71
N ASN A 247 22.07 -27.91 -11.82
CA ASN A 247 23.17 -27.61 -12.74
C ASN A 247 23.81 -26.26 -12.40
N ASP A 248 24.96 -26.31 -11.74
CA ASP A 248 25.85 -25.15 -11.48
C ASP A 248 26.70 -24.74 -12.70
N MET A 249 26.34 -25.21 -13.90
CA MET A 249 27.01 -24.83 -15.16
C MET A 249 26.28 -23.71 -15.92
N LEU A 250 25.20 -23.16 -15.36
CA LEU A 250 24.40 -22.13 -16.05
C LEU A 250 24.99 -20.71 -15.96
N PHE A 251 25.99 -20.48 -15.10
CA PHE A 251 26.61 -19.17 -14.88
C PHE A 251 28.15 -19.27 -14.85
N ASP A 252 28.74 -19.95 -15.84
CA ASP A 252 30.19 -20.01 -16.01
C ASP A 252 30.73 -18.78 -16.78
N ASP A 253 32.06 -18.68 -16.91
CA ASP A 253 32.72 -17.59 -17.63
C ASP A 253 32.29 -17.55 -19.12
N ASN A 254 31.84 -18.67 -19.68
CA ASN A 254 31.29 -18.71 -21.04
C ASN A 254 29.90 -18.08 -21.11
N HIS A 255 29.04 -18.30 -20.09
CA HIS A 255 27.76 -17.61 -19.97
C HIS A 255 27.94 -16.10 -19.75
N LEU A 256 28.94 -15.69 -18.96
CA LEU A 256 29.28 -14.27 -18.79
C LEU A 256 29.74 -13.64 -20.11
N ALA A 257 30.62 -14.32 -20.86
CA ALA A 257 31.08 -13.87 -22.17
C ALA A 257 29.94 -13.85 -23.21
N PHE A 258 29.02 -14.82 -23.16
CA PHE A 258 27.81 -14.84 -23.98
C PHE A 258 26.92 -13.63 -23.68
N ILE A 259 26.59 -13.35 -22.41
CA ILE A 259 25.77 -12.19 -22.03
C ILE A 259 26.44 -10.86 -22.42
N GLN A 260 27.76 -10.73 -22.25
CA GLN A 260 28.49 -9.53 -22.64
C GLN A 260 28.47 -9.30 -24.15
N ASN A 261 28.63 -10.36 -24.94
CA ASN A 261 28.59 -10.30 -26.39
C ASN A 261 27.15 -10.03 -26.90
N GLU A 262 26.15 -10.64 -26.26
CA GLU A 262 24.74 -10.35 -26.47
C GLU A 262 24.42 -8.88 -26.21
N LEU A 263 24.78 -8.32 -25.05
CA LEU A 263 24.55 -6.90 -24.74
C LEU A 263 25.17 -5.95 -25.78
N SER A 264 26.34 -6.28 -26.34
CA SER A 264 26.94 -5.49 -27.41
C SER A 264 26.21 -5.59 -28.76
N VAL A 265 25.51 -6.70 -29.03
CA VAL A 265 24.72 -6.89 -30.25
C VAL A 265 23.32 -6.27 -30.11
N SER A 266 22.70 -6.34 -28.92
CA SER A 266 21.38 -5.76 -28.65
C SER A 266 21.33 -4.23 -28.72
N ASN A 267 22.44 -3.56 -28.38
CA ASN A 267 22.53 -2.11 -28.48
C ASN A 267 22.52 -1.60 -29.94
N ASN A 268 22.68 -2.49 -30.93
CA ASN A 268 22.73 -2.13 -32.35
C ASN A 268 21.56 -2.68 -33.20
N ASN A 269 20.71 -3.57 -32.67
CA ASN A 269 19.56 -4.11 -33.40
C ASN A 269 18.32 -4.23 -32.50
N THR A 270 17.28 -3.45 -32.81
CA THR A 270 15.94 -3.52 -32.21
C THR A 270 15.16 -4.75 -32.69
N VAL A 271 15.66 -5.96 -32.42
CA VAL A 271 14.90 -7.21 -32.56
C VAL A 271 15.23 -8.12 -31.38
N SER A 272 14.18 -8.57 -30.70
CA SER A 272 14.14 -9.26 -29.41
C SER A 272 15.19 -10.38 -29.24
N GLN A 273 15.96 -10.24 -28.17
CA GLN A 273 17.21 -10.97 -27.91
C GLN A 273 17.07 -12.39 -27.35
N TYR A 274 15.87 -12.92 -27.10
CA TYR A 274 15.74 -14.20 -26.38
C TYR A 274 15.13 -15.33 -27.20
N GLY A 275 14.82 -15.13 -28.48
CA GLY A 275 13.99 -16.08 -29.24
C GLY A 275 12.59 -16.31 -28.64
N ILE A 276 12.27 -15.60 -27.55
CA ILE A 276 10.94 -15.49 -26.97
C ILE A 276 10.19 -14.58 -27.92
N ASP A 277 9.21 -15.17 -28.58
CA ASP A 277 8.27 -14.42 -29.38
C ASP A 277 7.47 -13.49 -28.46
N CYS A 278 7.99 -12.28 -28.27
CA CYS A 278 7.30 -11.21 -27.55
C CYS A 278 6.26 -10.52 -28.44
N SER A 279 5.90 -11.08 -29.61
CA SER A 279 4.79 -10.56 -30.40
C SER A 279 3.50 -10.50 -29.59
N ASP A 280 3.29 -11.49 -28.69
CA ASP A 280 2.17 -11.51 -27.76
C ASP A 280 2.20 -10.37 -26.73
N LEU A 281 3.38 -9.96 -26.24
CA LEU A 281 3.52 -8.85 -25.28
C LEU A 281 3.38 -7.48 -25.95
N ASN A 282 3.68 -7.40 -27.25
CA ASN A 282 3.54 -6.20 -28.06
C ASN A 282 2.21 -6.15 -28.82
N ALA A 283 1.36 -7.17 -28.66
CA ALA A 283 0.04 -7.19 -29.26
C ALA A 283 -0.82 -6.06 -28.68
N PRO A 284 -1.76 -5.49 -29.46
CA PRO A 284 -2.73 -4.55 -28.93
C PRO A 284 -3.49 -5.17 -27.75
N ILE A 285 -3.64 -4.40 -26.67
CA ILE A 285 -4.39 -4.85 -25.49
C ILE A 285 -5.78 -5.34 -25.92
N ARG A 286 -6.19 -6.48 -25.37
CA ARG A 286 -7.49 -7.11 -25.64
C ARG A 286 -8.48 -6.83 -24.52
N ARG A 287 -9.76 -6.79 -24.89
CA ARG A 287 -10.86 -6.63 -23.93
C ARG A 287 -10.83 -7.70 -22.82
N ASP A 288 -10.52 -8.95 -23.17
CA ASP A 288 -10.46 -10.07 -22.22
C ASP A 288 -9.38 -9.88 -21.14
N GLU A 289 -8.28 -9.18 -21.47
CA GLU A 289 -7.23 -8.85 -20.51
C GLU A 289 -7.72 -7.83 -19.49
N VAL A 290 -8.47 -6.82 -19.96
CA VAL A 290 -9.10 -5.83 -19.09
C VAL A 290 -10.14 -6.48 -18.18
N ILE A 291 -11.00 -7.36 -18.72
CA ILE A 291 -11.95 -8.15 -17.93
C ILE A 291 -11.20 -8.93 -16.84
N SER A 292 -10.13 -9.64 -17.21
CA SER A 292 -9.35 -10.46 -16.29
C SER A 292 -8.64 -9.62 -15.22
N ALA A 293 -8.14 -8.44 -15.56
CA ALA A 293 -7.53 -7.50 -14.61
C ALA A 293 -8.57 -6.94 -13.62
N VAL A 294 -9.72 -6.48 -14.12
CA VAL A 294 -10.80 -5.95 -13.30
C VAL A 294 -11.39 -7.04 -12.38
N ASN A 295 -11.61 -8.25 -12.89
CA ASN A 295 -12.16 -9.35 -12.08
C ASN A 295 -11.22 -9.83 -10.96
N ARG A 296 -9.90 -9.76 -11.17
CA ARG A 296 -8.89 -10.02 -10.13
C ARG A 296 -8.92 -8.99 -8.99
N SER A 297 -9.50 -7.82 -9.20
CA SER A 297 -9.64 -6.81 -8.15
C SER A 297 -10.58 -7.30 -7.05
N LYS A 298 -10.11 -7.23 -5.79
CA LYS A 298 -10.85 -7.73 -4.63
C LYS A 298 -11.93 -6.72 -4.21
N CYS A 299 -13.20 -7.14 -4.20
CA CYS A 299 -14.29 -6.37 -3.63
C CYS A 299 -14.06 -6.12 -2.13
N GLY A 300 -14.64 -5.04 -1.60
CA GLY A 300 -14.54 -4.67 -0.19
C GLY A 300 -13.25 -3.93 0.19
N LYS A 301 -12.24 -3.85 -0.70
CA LYS A 301 -10.96 -3.18 -0.44
C LYS A 301 -11.04 -1.65 -0.55
N ALA A 302 -10.06 -0.96 0.03
CA ALA A 302 -9.99 0.51 -0.03
C ALA A 302 -9.94 0.97 -1.50
N THR A 303 -10.60 2.08 -1.79
CA THR A 303 -10.62 2.70 -3.12
C THR A 303 -9.30 3.44 -3.38
N GLY A 304 -8.96 3.58 -4.66
CA GLY A 304 -7.81 4.36 -5.11
C GLY A 304 -7.98 5.86 -4.93
N ILE A 305 -7.09 6.63 -5.55
CA ILE A 305 -7.08 8.10 -5.52
C ILE A 305 -8.34 8.70 -6.17
N ASP A 306 -8.91 7.97 -7.11
CA ASP A 306 -10.17 8.25 -7.79
C ASP A 306 -11.42 7.94 -6.96
N SER A 307 -11.26 7.35 -5.76
CA SER A 307 -12.38 6.93 -4.91
C SER A 307 -13.38 5.97 -5.58
N LEU A 308 -12.97 5.25 -6.64
CA LEU A 308 -13.83 4.29 -7.33
C LEU A 308 -13.78 2.91 -6.65
N PRO A 309 -14.93 2.33 -6.25
CA PRO A 309 -15.01 0.98 -5.70
C PRO A 309 -14.83 -0.09 -6.79
N ALA A 310 -14.09 -1.15 -6.48
CA ALA A 310 -13.89 -2.29 -7.38
C ALA A 310 -15.21 -2.94 -7.82
N GLU A 311 -16.25 -2.86 -6.97
CA GLU A 311 -17.60 -3.31 -7.27
C GLU A 311 -18.21 -2.60 -8.48
N ALA A 312 -17.98 -1.29 -8.63
CA ALA A 312 -18.49 -0.51 -9.75
C ALA A 312 -17.74 -0.85 -11.04
N LEU A 313 -16.40 -0.97 -10.95
CA LEU A 313 -15.54 -1.23 -12.11
C LEU A 313 -15.81 -2.59 -12.77
N LYS A 314 -16.34 -3.57 -12.02
CA LYS A 314 -16.67 -4.91 -12.53
C LYS A 314 -17.87 -4.94 -13.48
N ASN A 315 -18.59 -3.84 -13.64
CA ASN A 315 -19.67 -3.78 -14.61
C ASN A 315 -19.14 -3.81 -16.06
N SER A 316 -19.85 -4.50 -16.96
CA SER A 316 -19.46 -4.66 -18.37
C SER A 316 -19.24 -3.33 -19.10
N HIS A 317 -20.07 -2.33 -18.82
CA HIS A 317 -19.96 -1.01 -19.44
C HIS A 317 -18.76 -0.22 -18.93
N CYS A 318 -18.42 -0.36 -17.64
CA CYS A 318 -17.19 0.22 -17.10
C CYS A 318 -15.96 -0.42 -17.75
N ILE A 319 -16.01 -1.74 -17.98
CA ILE A 319 -14.95 -2.48 -18.66
C ILE A 319 -14.78 -1.98 -20.09
N ASP A 320 -15.86 -1.69 -20.81
CA ASP A 320 -15.79 -1.15 -22.18
C ASP A 320 -15.10 0.22 -22.21
N ILE A 321 -15.46 1.12 -21.30
CA ILE A 321 -14.83 2.44 -21.19
C ILE A 321 -13.34 2.31 -20.82
N LEU A 322 -13.01 1.47 -19.84
CA LEU A 322 -11.64 1.20 -19.43
C LEU A 322 -10.82 0.58 -20.57
N PHE A 323 -11.42 -0.27 -21.39
CA PHE A 323 -10.77 -0.87 -22.53
C PHE A 323 -10.38 0.18 -23.57
N SER A 324 -11.30 1.06 -23.97
CA SER A 324 -10.98 2.16 -24.90
C SER A 324 -9.88 3.08 -24.34
N LEU A 325 -9.94 3.38 -23.04
CA LEU A 325 -8.94 4.21 -22.37
C LEU A 325 -7.55 3.54 -22.31
N PHE A 326 -7.49 2.27 -21.89
CA PHE A 326 -6.22 1.53 -21.84
C PHE A 326 -5.63 1.35 -23.23
N LYS A 327 -6.44 1.01 -24.23
CA LYS A 327 -5.98 0.91 -25.63
C LYS A 327 -5.27 2.19 -26.05
N PHE A 328 -5.88 3.35 -25.82
CA PHE A 328 -5.26 4.63 -26.13
C PHE A 328 -3.97 4.88 -25.33
N CYS A 329 -3.96 4.58 -24.02
CA CYS A 329 -2.78 4.72 -23.17
C CYS A 329 -1.59 3.90 -23.67
N PHE A 330 -1.83 2.64 -24.07
CA PHE A 330 -0.79 1.75 -24.57
C PHE A 330 -0.30 2.17 -25.95
N GLU A 331 -1.20 2.56 -26.86
CA GLU A 331 -0.83 3.02 -28.22
C GLU A 331 -0.05 4.33 -28.24
N ASN A 332 -0.32 5.24 -27.30
CA ASN A 332 0.26 6.59 -27.28
C ASN A 332 1.28 6.80 -26.15
N HIS A 333 1.56 5.78 -25.34
CA HIS A 333 2.47 5.82 -24.19
C HIS A 333 2.17 6.95 -23.19
N VAL A 334 0.89 7.23 -22.98
CA VAL A 334 0.41 8.29 -22.08
C VAL A 334 -0.52 7.71 -21.02
N ILE A 335 -0.52 8.32 -19.82
CA ILE A 335 -1.37 7.92 -18.71
C ILE A 335 -2.05 9.15 -18.09
N PRO A 336 -3.26 9.01 -17.51
CA PRO A 336 -3.91 10.10 -16.77
C PRO A 336 -3.02 10.66 -15.66
N ASP A 337 -2.97 11.98 -15.52
CA ASP A 337 -2.15 12.63 -14.49
C ASP A 337 -2.62 12.31 -13.06
N LEU A 338 -3.91 12.00 -12.90
CA LEU A 338 -4.46 11.56 -11.62
C LEU A 338 -3.73 10.31 -11.08
N TRP A 339 -3.27 9.41 -11.97
CA TRP A 339 -2.58 8.18 -11.57
C TRP A 339 -1.13 8.44 -11.12
N LYS A 340 -0.54 9.59 -11.45
CA LYS A 340 0.82 9.98 -11.04
C LYS A 340 0.88 10.55 -9.63
N LYS A 341 -0.26 10.99 -9.07
CA LYS A 341 -0.33 11.63 -7.75
C LYS A 341 -0.07 10.58 -6.64
N LYS A 342 0.89 10.86 -5.75
CA LYS A 342 1.17 10.05 -4.55
C LYS A 342 0.21 10.41 -3.41
N TYR A 343 -0.19 9.42 -2.62
CA TYR A 343 -0.86 9.65 -1.33
C TYR A 343 0.11 10.38 -0.39
N ASN A 344 -0.17 11.64 -0.07
CA ASN A 344 0.48 12.37 1.02
C ASN A 344 -0.20 12.11 2.36
#